data_AF-A0A7S4IY92-F1
#
_entry.id   AF-A0A7S4IY92-F1
#
_cell.length_a   1.000
_cell.length_b   1.000
_cell.length_c   1.000
_cell.angle_alpha   90.00
_cell.angle_beta   90.00
_cell.angle_gamma   90.00
#
_symmetry.space_group_name_H-M   'P 1'
#
loop_
_entity.id
_entity.type
_entity.pdbx_description
1 polymer ?
#
loop_
_entity_poly.entity_id
_entity_poly.type
_entity_poly.pdbx_seq_one_letter_code
_entity_poly.pdbx_strand_id
1 'polypeptide(L)'
;SWRDPFPKSDLTGAGYIGDKYPLCVDLPHDMFLRRGAKYRLLGGNPMPQLMKDNPNYGSEDNNIARMVITDDPTRPDLYDVLHNGGTYEPIVTLTTNLQCHLDECHVDTVRVVRVDDVYYEYVRPPCVEFAFYENGQMITRHHTEWKGRMCANPLLPQGREACLDLNDRYVDATHNHIYEGERMTYQTAVDRCAVD
;
A
#
# COMPACT_ATOMS: atom_id res chain seq x y z
N SER A 1 0.10 3.21 11.76
CA SER A 1 -0.37 2.38 12.89
C SER A 1 0.74 2.30 13.92
N TRP A 2 0.44 2.23 15.22
CA TRP A 2 1.48 2.01 16.24
C TRP A 2 1.81 0.51 16.26
N ARG A 3 3.09 0.13 16.08
CA ARG A 3 3.52 -1.27 16.02
C ARG A 3 3.89 -1.76 17.42
N ASP A 4 3.69 -3.05 17.67
CA ASP A 4 4.11 -3.71 18.92
C ASP A 4 5.66 -3.66 19.02
N PRO A 5 6.24 -3.02 20.05
CA PRO A 5 7.69 -2.86 20.16
C PRO A 5 8.42 -4.13 20.61
N PHE A 6 7.70 -5.19 21.04
CA PHE A 6 8.32 -6.38 21.59
C PHE A 6 7.93 -7.65 20.81
N PRO A 7 8.91 -8.38 20.21
CA PRO A 7 8.64 -9.64 19.56
C PRO A 7 8.15 -10.66 20.59
N LYS A 8 7.04 -11.34 20.28
CA LYS A 8 6.41 -12.31 21.17
C LYS A 8 7.07 -13.65 21.01
N SER A 9 7.60 -14.22 22.09
CA SER A 9 8.13 -15.59 22.10
C SER A 9 7.06 -16.59 21.65
N ASP A 10 7.47 -17.64 20.96
CA ASP A 10 6.59 -18.73 20.61
C ASP A 10 6.20 -19.58 21.84
N LEU A 11 5.25 -20.50 21.66
CA LEU A 11 4.76 -21.36 22.74
C LEU A 11 5.79 -22.41 23.22
N THR A 12 6.91 -22.57 22.50
CA THR A 12 7.95 -23.56 22.81
C THR A 12 9.15 -22.93 23.53
N GLY A 13 9.24 -21.60 23.56
CA GLY A 13 10.38 -20.87 24.11
C GLY A 13 11.65 -20.94 23.25
N ALA A 14 11.57 -21.53 22.05
CA ALA A 14 12.71 -21.74 21.16
C ALA A 14 12.85 -20.67 20.06
N GLY A 15 11.85 -19.80 19.90
CA GLY A 15 11.85 -18.72 18.90
C GLY A 15 10.77 -17.68 19.16
N TYR A 16 10.43 -16.92 18.13
CA TYR A 16 9.39 -15.88 18.16
C TYR A 16 8.24 -16.20 17.19
N ILE A 17 7.06 -15.67 17.52
CA ILE A 17 5.90 -15.73 16.64
C ILE A 17 6.23 -14.96 15.36
N GLY A 18 6.31 -15.68 14.24
CA GLY A 18 6.58 -15.11 12.93
C GLY A 18 7.82 -15.66 12.24
N ASP A 19 8.76 -16.28 12.98
CA ASP A 19 10.07 -16.74 12.45
C ASP A 19 9.99 -17.74 11.28
N LYS A 20 8.81 -18.28 10.98
CA LYS A 20 8.55 -19.17 9.84
C LYS A 20 8.13 -18.44 8.56
N TYR A 21 7.90 -17.14 8.63
CA TYR A 21 7.57 -16.30 7.48
C TYR A 21 8.80 -15.56 6.95
N PRO A 22 8.85 -15.23 5.64
CA PRO A 22 9.93 -14.43 5.09
C PRO A 22 9.91 -13.01 5.65
N LEU A 23 11.03 -12.29 5.53
CA LEU A 23 11.04 -10.87 5.85
C LEU A 23 10.22 -10.11 4.80
N CYS A 24 9.52 -9.06 5.21
CA CYS A 24 8.75 -8.23 4.29
C CYS A 24 9.64 -7.52 3.26
N VAL A 25 10.92 -7.29 3.58
CA VAL A 25 11.91 -6.71 2.66
C VAL A 25 12.36 -7.69 1.58
N ASP A 26 12.15 -9.00 1.80
CA ASP A 26 12.49 -10.05 0.84
C ASP A 26 11.31 -10.37 -0.09
N LEU A 27 10.15 -9.74 0.11
CA LEU A 27 9.04 -9.88 -0.80
C LEU A 27 9.39 -9.23 -2.15
N PRO A 28 9.12 -9.91 -3.29
CA PRO A 28 9.33 -9.36 -4.61
C PRO A 28 8.68 -8.00 -4.83
N HIS A 29 9.26 -7.16 -5.68
CA HIS A 29 8.58 -5.96 -6.15
C HIS A 29 7.27 -6.31 -6.86
N ASP A 30 6.29 -5.40 -6.73
CA ASP A 30 4.95 -5.50 -7.29
C ASP A 30 4.21 -6.76 -6.83
N MET A 31 4.37 -7.15 -5.56
CA MET A 31 3.76 -8.36 -4.99
C MET A 31 2.24 -8.46 -5.20
N PHE A 32 1.56 -7.34 -5.46
CA PHE A 32 0.14 -7.30 -5.74
C PHE A 32 -0.22 -7.85 -7.14
N LEU A 33 0.73 -7.87 -8.08
CA LEU A 33 0.57 -8.45 -9.43
C LEU A 33 1.16 -9.85 -9.55
N ARG A 34 1.79 -10.38 -8.49
CA ARG A 34 2.43 -11.69 -8.53
C ARG A 34 1.44 -12.82 -8.31
N ARG A 35 1.77 -14.00 -8.83
CA ARG A 35 1.05 -15.24 -8.56
C ARG A 35 0.88 -15.44 -7.05
N GLY A 36 -0.33 -15.73 -6.63
CA GLY A 36 -0.72 -15.91 -5.24
C GLY A 36 -1.13 -14.63 -4.53
N ALA A 37 -1.02 -13.46 -5.15
CA ALA A 37 -1.64 -12.23 -4.67
C ALA A 37 -3.14 -12.43 -4.52
N LYS A 38 -3.71 -11.91 -3.43
CA LYS A 38 -5.10 -12.10 -3.06
C LYS A 38 -5.82 -10.77 -2.97
N TYR A 39 -7.03 -10.75 -3.47
CA TYR A 39 -7.93 -9.60 -3.43
C TYR A 39 -9.23 -10.02 -2.78
N ARG A 40 -9.71 -9.22 -1.83
CA ARG A 40 -10.95 -9.47 -1.12
C ARG A 40 -11.97 -8.40 -1.46
N LEU A 41 -13.14 -8.82 -1.91
CA LEU A 41 -14.22 -7.94 -2.30
C LEU A 41 -14.70 -7.10 -1.10
N LEU A 42 -14.78 -5.79 -1.30
CA LEU A 42 -15.40 -4.84 -0.38
C LEU A 42 -16.79 -4.38 -0.85
N GLY A 43 -17.15 -4.67 -2.11
CA GLY A 43 -18.37 -4.16 -2.74
C GLY A 43 -18.25 -2.67 -3.02
N GLY A 44 -19.29 -1.88 -2.75
CA GLY A 44 -19.29 -0.43 -2.97
C GLY A 44 -18.55 0.39 -1.89
N ASN A 45 -17.97 -0.25 -0.87
CA ASN A 45 -17.29 0.45 0.21
C ASN A 45 -15.77 0.56 -0.05
N PRO A 46 -15.20 1.77 -0.20
CA PRO A 46 -13.77 1.93 -0.43
C PRO A 46 -12.91 1.76 0.84
N MET A 47 -13.51 1.59 2.01
CA MET A 47 -12.79 1.46 3.28
C MET A 47 -12.26 0.03 3.47
N PRO A 48 -10.94 -0.16 3.59
CA PRO A 48 -10.38 -1.47 3.87
C PRO A 48 -10.81 -2.00 5.25
N GLN A 49 -10.85 -3.33 5.42
CA GLN A 49 -11.13 -3.93 6.73
C GLN A 49 -9.94 -4.70 7.31
N LEU A 50 -8.89 -4.97 6.52
CA LEU A 50 -7.64 -5.59 7.01
C LEU A 50 -6.58 -4.56 7.39
N MET A 51 -6.81 -3.28 7.09
CA MET A 51 -5.92 -2.19 7.45
C MET A 51 -6.70 -0.96 7.93
N LYS A 52 -6.09 -0.19 8.85
CA LYS A 52 -6.69 1.03 9.38
C LYS A 52 -6.30 2.23 8.52
N ASP A 53 -7.31 2.95 8.04
CA ASP A 53 -7.16 4.18 7.28
C ASP A 53 -7.76 5.41 7.92
N ASN A 54 -7.46 6.57 7.32
CA ASN A 54 -8.15 7.80 7.62
C ASN A 54 -9.64 7.62 7.21
N PRO A 55 -10.61 7.81 8.12
CA PRO A 55 -12.02 7.68 7.79
C PRO A 55 -12.47 8.54 6.60
N ASN A 56 -11.79 9.67 6.35
CA ASN A 56 -12.09 10.55 5.20
C ASN A 56 -11.90 9.84 3.85
N TYR A 57 -11.06 8.80 3.78
CA TYR A 57 -10.91 7.98 2.58
C TYR A 57 -12.15 7.14 2.31
N GLY A 58 -13.09 7.04 3.25
CA GLY A 58 -14.39 6.40 3.05
C GLY A 58 -15.44 7.30 2.40
N SER A 59 -15.12 8.58 2.19
CA SER A 59 -16.05 9.56 1.64
C SER A 59 -16.40 9.26 0.18
N GLU A 60 -17.64 9.56 -0.20
CA GLU A 60 -18.12 9.58 -1.59
C GLU A 60 -17.68 10.85 -2.34
N ASP A 61 -16.92 11.74 -1.69
CA ASP A 61 -16.35 12.93 -2.33
C ASP A 61 -15.43 12.54 -3.51
N ASN A 62 -15.71 13.13 -4.68
CA ASN A 62 -14.96 12.91 -5.92
C ASN A 62 -13.52 13.43 -5.84
N ASN A 63 -13.18 14.24 -4.82
CA ASN A 63 -11.81 14.72 -4.61
C ASN A 63 -10.89 13.67 -3.95
N ILE A 64 -11.39 12.49 -3.59
CA ILE A 64 -10.56 11.41 -3.04
C ILE A 64 -9.96 10.60 -4.20
N ALA A 65 -8.67 10.79 -4.46
CA ALA A 65 -7.95 9.99 -5.46
C ALA A 65 -8.00 8.49 -5.10
N ARG A 66 -8.45 7.66 -6.06
CA ARG A 66 -8.60 6.21 -5.91
C ARG A 66 -7.61 5.49 -6.82
N MET A 67 -7.08 4.35 -6.37
CA MET A 67 -6.36 3.44 -7.25
C MET A 67 -7.37 2.78 -8.19
N VAL A 68 -7.55 3.33 -9.38
CA VAL A 68 -8.49 2.81 -10.38
C VAL A 68 -7.75 1.85 -11.29
N ILE A 69 -8.29 0.65 -11.43
CA ILE A 69 -7.82 -0.35 -12.37
C ILE A 69 -8.76 -0.29 -13.57
N THR A 70 -8.19 -0.04 -14.73
CA THR A 70 -8.92 0.16 -15.98
C THR A 70 -8.63 -0.99 -16.94
N ASP A 71 -9.62 -1.32 -17.76
CA ASP A 71 -9.52 -2.33 -18.82
C ASP A 71 -8.40 -2.01 -19.83
N ASP A 72 -7.46 -2.93 -20.03
CA ASP A 72 -6.53 -2.95 -21.17
C ASP A 72 -6.92 -4.05 -22.17
N PRO A 73 -7.57 -3.70 -23.31
CA PRO A 73 -8.02 -4.70 -24.29
C PRO A 73 -6.86 -5.42 -25.00
N THR A 74 -5.60 -5.04 -24.75
CA THR A 74 -4.43 -5.60 -25.43
C THR A 74 -3.83 -6.82 -24.74
N ARG A 75 -4.12 -7.05 -23.45
CA ARG A 75 -3.51 -8.14 -22.67
C ARG A 75 -4.33 -8.48 -21.42
N PRO A 76 -4.22 -9.71 -20.90
CA PRO A 76 -4.77 -10.03 -19.58
C PRO A 76 -4.05 -9.21 -18.50
N ASP A 77 -4.82 -8.44 -17.76
CA ASP A 77 -4.36 -7.51 -16.74
C ASP A 77 -5.09 -7.78 -15.40
N LEU A 78 -4.89 -6.90 -14.42
CA LEU A 78 -5.59 -7.00 -13.15
C LEU A 78 -7.09 -6.73 -13.28
N TYR A 79 -7.50 -5.89 -14.25
CA TYR A 79 -8.90 -5.58 -14.52
C TYR A 79 -9.67 -6.85 -14.89
N ASP A 80 -9.21 -7.58 -15.90
CA ASP A 80 -9.82 -8.81 -16.39
C ASP A 80 -10.08 -9.83 -15.27
N VAL A 81 -9.09 -9.99 -14.40
CA VAL A 81 -9.12 -10.97 -13.32
C VAL A 81 -10.09 -10.57 -12.20
N LEU A 82 -10.19 -9.27 -11.89
CA LEU A 82 -11.07 -8.77 -10.82
C LEU A 82 -12.51 -8.51 -11.30
N HIS A 83 -12.67 -8.09 -12.56
CA HIS A 83 -13.95 -7.84 -13.21
C HIS A 83 -14.63 -9.15 -13.61
N ASN A 84 -13.87 -10.12 -14.14
CA ASN A 84 -14.35 -11.46 -14.51
C ASN A 84 -15.68 -11.42 -15.29
N GLY A 85 -15.73 -10.58 -16.33
CA GLY A 85 -16.92 -10.38 -17.17
C GLY A 85 -18.15 -9.86 -16.42
N GLY A 86 -17.96 -9.05 -15.37
CA GLY A 86 -19.01 -8.52 -14.51
C GLY A 86 -19.37 -9.39 -13.32
N THR A 87 -18.66 -10.50 -13.10
CA THR A 87 -18.90 -11.42 -11.98
C THR A 87 -17.85 -11.26 -10.90
N TYR A 88 -18.17 -10.46 -9.88
CA TYR A 88 -17.27 -10.13 -8.79
C TYR A 88 -17.20 -11.24 -7.73
N GLU A 89 -16.10 -12.00 -7.72
CA GLU A 89 -15.86 -13.06 -6.74
C GLU A 89 -15.45 -12.48 -5.37
N PRO A 90 -15.94 -13.03 -4.24
CA PRO A 90 -15.59 -12.52 -2.91
C PRO A 90 -14.09 -12.53 -2.59
N ILE A 91 -13.37 -13.52 -3.13
CA ILE A 91 -11.92 -13.65 -2.99
C ILE A 91 -11.36 -14.06 -4.35
N VAL A 92 -10.44 -13.25 -4.87
CA VAL A 92 -9.70 -13.53 -6.10
C VAL A 92 -8.25 -13.83 -5.74
N THR A 93 -7.67 -14.88 -6.31
CA THR A 93 -6.24 -15.20 -6.16
C THR A 93 -5.60 -15.26 -7.54
N LEU A 94 -4.56 -14.47 -7.76
CA LEU A 94 -3.86 -14.47 -9.04
C LEU A 94 -3.17 -15.82 -9.28
N THR A 95 -3.46 -16.46 -10.40
CA THR A 95 -2.91 -17.78 -10.76
C THR A 95 -1.58 -17.66 -11.51
N THR A 96 -1.31 -16.49 -12.09
CA THR A 96 -0.13 -16.15 -12.89
C THR A 96 0.45 -14.80 -12.43
N ASN A 97 1.65 -14.46 -12.90
CA ASN A 97 2.18 -13.11 -12.73
C ASN A 97 1.58 -12.22 -13.81
N LEU A 98 1.02 -11.09 -13.42
CA LEU A 98 0.50 -10.07 -14.31
C LEU A 98 1.59 -9.02 -14.60
N GLN A 99 1.54 -8.42 -15.79
CA GLN A 99 2.32 -7.23 -16.07
C GLN A 99 1.57 -6.03 -15.53
N CYS A 100 2.31 -5.04 -15.03
CA CYS A 100 1.70 -3.79 -14.60
C CYS A 100 1.10 -3.02 -15.79
N HIS A 101 0.03 -2.28 -15.54
CA HIS A 101 -0.60 -1.39 -16.48
C HIS A 101 -0.85 0.00 -15.83
N LEU A 102 -0.54 1.08 -16.56
CA LEU A 102 -0.74 2.47 -16.13
C LEU A 102 -0.20 2.74 -14.71
N ASP A 103 -1.07 3.17 -13.79
CA ASP A 103 -0.74 3.54 -12.41
C ASP A 103 -0.15 2.38 -11.61
N GLU A 104 -0.48 1.13 -11.97
CA GLU A 104 0.10 -0.06 -11.33
C GLU A 104 1.61 -0.11 -11.49
N CYS A 105 2.16 0.48 -12.57
CA CYS A 105 3.60 0.51 -12.81
C CYS A 105 4.33 1.59 -12.00
N HIS A 106 3.60 2.48 -11.31
CA HIS A 106 4.16 3.67 -10.67
C HIS A 106 3.94 3.66 -9.15
N VAL A 107 3.48 2.54 -8.59
CA VAL A 107 3.22 2.34 -7.16
C VAL A 107 4.00 1.13 -6.65
N ASP A 108 4.55 1.22 -5.44
CA ASP A 108 5.30 0.10 -4.84
C ASP A 108 4.37 -1.00 -4.28
N THR A 109 3.12 -0.63 -3.97
CA THR A 109 2.08 -1.54 -3.50
C THR A 109 0.72 -0.89 -3.68
N VAL A 110 -0.33 -1.71 -3.80
CA VAL A 110 -1.72 -1.24 -3.69
C VAL A 110 -2.31 -1.60 -2.33
N ARG A 111 -3.44 -0.97 -1.99
CA ARG A 111 -4.18 -1.20 -0.74
C ARG A 111 -5.62 -1.57 -1.00
N VAL A 112 -6.34 -0.63 -1.62
CA VAL A 112 -7.68 -0.84 -2.15
C VAL A 112 -7.64 -0.41 -3.60
N VAL A 113 -8.19 -1.24 -4.48
CA VAL A 113 -8.31 -0.99 -5.90
C VAL A 113 -9.78 -0.88 -6.28
N ARG A 114 -10.11 0.01 -7.20
CA ARG A 114 -11.45 0.19 -7.76
C ARG A 114 -11.49 -0.39 -9.17
N VAL A 115 -12.47 -1.25 -9.42
CA VAL A 115 -12.81 -1.85 -10.71
C VAL A 115 -14.27 -1.52 -10.97
N ASP A 116 -14.54 -0.70 -11.98
CA ASP A 116 -15.86 -0.07 -12.19
C ASP A 116 -16.38 0.61 -10.92
N ASP A 117 -17.50 0.15 -10.34
CA ASP A 117 -18.08 0.67 -9.09
C ASP A 117 -17.82 -0.24 -7.88
N VAL A 118 -16.89 -1.18 -8.01
CA VAL A 118 -16.58 -2.19 -7.01
C VAL A 118 -15.15 -2.02 -6.49
N TYR A 119 -14.98 -2.23 -5.19
CA TYR A 119 -13.69 -2.13 -4.52
C TYR A 119 -13.19 -3.51 -4.08
N TYR A 120 -11.89 -3.74 -4.25
CA TYR A 120 -11.17 -4.88 -3.69
C TYR A 120 -10.04 -4.40 -2.78
N GLU A 121 -9.88 -5.05 -1.63
CA GLU A 121 -8.72 -4.87 -0.77
C GLU A 121 -7.63 -5.90 -1.10
N TYR A 122 -6.41 -5.43 -1.33
CA TYR A 122 -5.26 -6.31 -1.49
C TYR A 122 -4.86 -6.93 -0.15
N VAL A 123 -4.84 -8.27 -0.11
CA VAL A 123 -4.43 -9.05 1.04
C VAL A 123 -2.94 -9.36 0.92
N ARG A 124 -2.13 -8.54 1.58
CA ARG A 124 -0.67 -8.73 1.64
C ARG A 124 -0.34 -10.13 2.18
N PRO A 125 0.62 -10.86 1.56
CA PRO A 125 1.08 -12.13 2.11
C PRO A 125 1.70 -11.92 3.51
N PRO A 126 1.58 -12.91 4.41
CA PRO A 126 2.19 -12.83 5.73
C PRO A 126 3.72 -12.76 5.61
N CYS A 127 4.31 -11.77 6.28
CA CYS A 127 5.76 -11.55 6.33
C CYS A 127 6.12 -10.89 7.67
N VAL A 128 7.41 -10.97 8.05
CA VAL A 128 7.94 -10.39 9.28
C VAL A 128 8.68 -9.11 8.97
N GLU A 129 8.49 -8.10 9.83
CA GLU A 129 9.32 -6.90 9.83
C GLU A 129 10.20 -6.91 11.08
N PHE A 130 11.47 -6.54 10.95
CA PHE A 130 12.31 -6.34 12.11
C PHE A 130 11.85 -5.12 12.92
N ALA A 131 11.92 -5.26 14.25
CA ALA A 131 11.69 -4.15 15.17
C ALA A 131 12.74 -3.03 14.99
N PHE A 132 13.97 -3.42 14.64
CA PHE A 132 15.08 -2.52 14.37
C PHE A 132 15.59 -2.77 12.95
N TYR A 133 15.92 -1.69 12.25
CA TYR A 133 16.41 -1.70 10.89
C TYR A 133 17.41 -0.57 10.72
N GLU A 134 18.32 -0.75 9.78
CA GLU A 134 19.33 0.27 9.47
C GLU A 134 18.71 1.43 8.69
N ASN A 135 19.27 2.62 8.85
CA ASN A 135 18.93 3.82 8.08
C ASN A 135 17.43 4.21 8.12
N GLY A 136 16.81 4.04 9.29
CA GLY A 136 15.40 4.38 9.50
C GLY A 136 15.07 5.83 9.13
N GLN A 137 13.94 6.01 8.45
CA GLN A 137 13.47 7.32 8.01
C GLN A 137 12.32 7.80 8.90
N MET A 138 12.28 9.11 9.16
CA MET A 138 11.18 9.70 9.91
C MET A 138 9.95 9.84 9.03
N ILE A 139 8.82 9.30 9.46
CA ILE A 139 7.51 9.58 8.90
C ILE A 139 6.65 10.31 9.94
N THR A 140 5.73 11.13 9.45
CA THR A 140 4.80 11.90 10.27
C THR A 140 3.37 11.72 9.77
N ARG A 141 2.39 11.95 10.65
CA ARG A 141 0.99 12.05 10.22
C ARG A 141 0.74 13.46 9.68
N HIS A 142 0.01 13.54 8.58
CA HIS A 142 -0.49 14.79 8.01
C HIS A 142 -1.17 15.66 9.09
N HIS A 143 -0.74 16.92 9.20
CA HIS A 143 -1.25 17.97 10.10
C HIS A 143 -1.27 17.70 11.60
N THR A 144 -0.36 16.89 12.15
CA THR A 144 -0.31 16.72 13.61
C THR A 144 1.12 16.64 14.16
N GLU A 145 1.68 17.79 14.53
CA GLU A 145 2.92 17.89 15.31
C GLU A 145 2.86 17.05 16.61
N TRP A 146 1.65 16.88 17.16
CA TRP A 146 1.40 16.28 18.47
C TRP A 146 0.98 14.80 18.46
N LYS A 147 0.72 14.19 17.28
CA LYS A 147 0.30 12.76 17.20
C LYS A 147 1.45 11.80 16.88
N GLY A 148 2.69 12.28 16.96
CA GLY A 148 3.90 11.48 17.00
C GLY A 148 4.58 11.33 15.64
N ARG A 149 5.88 11.60 15.65
CA ARG A 149 6.84 11.16 14.63
C ARG A 149 7.14 9.68 14.88
N MET A 150 7.35 8.91 13.83
CA MET A 150 7.75 7.51 13.96
C MET A 150 8.85 7.20 12.96
N CYS A 151 9.71 6.24 13.31
CA CYS A 151 10.67 5.69 12.35
C CYS A 151 9.96 4.67 11.45
N ALA A 152 10.35 4.64 10.18
CA ALA A 152 9.93 3.70 9.17
C ALA A 152 11.15 3.05 8.50
N ASN A 153 11.00 1.79 8.11
CA ASN A 153 12.03 1.08 7.34
C ASN A 153 12.01 1.60 5.89
N PRO A 154 13.12 2.19 5.38
CA PRO A 154 13.14 2.80 4.05
C PRO A 154 12.90 1.80 2.90
N LEU A 155 13.15 0.52 3.14
CA LEU A 155 13.00 -0.55 2.14
C LEU A 155 11.54 -1.04 2.01
N LEU A 156 10.62 -0.53 2.82
CA LEU A 156 9.23 -0.98 2.83
C LEU A 156 8.27 0.18 2.50
N PRO A 157 7.14 -0.11 1.82
CA PRO A 157 6.10 0.87 1.58
C PRO A 157 5.33 1.20 2.86
N GLN A 158 5.79 2.22 3.59
CA GLN A 158 5.28 2.57 4.92
C GLN A 158 4.68 3.97 5.03
N GLY A 159 5.03 4.89 4.13
CA GLY A 159 4.53 6.26 4.09
C GLY A 159 4.40 6.75 2.66
N ARG A 160 3.84 7.94 2.49
CA ARG A 160 3.84 8.66 1.22
C ARG A 160 4.95 9.71 1.20
N GLU A 161 5.23 10.25 0.04
CA GLU A 161 6.09 11.41 -0.16
C GLU A 161 5.51 12.69 0.50
N ALA A 162 6.41 13.62 0.76
CA ALA A 162 6.11 14.96 1.26
C ALA A 162 7.15 15.88 0.65
N CYS A 163 6.86 16.39 -0.55
CA CYS A 163 7.80 17.18 -1.32
C CYS A 163 7.81 18.61 -0.79
N LEU A 164 9.00 19.21 -0.68
CA LEU A 164 9.16 20.54 -0.10
C LEU A 164 9.02 21.59 -1.20
N ASP A 165 8.02 22.45 -1.10
CA ASP A 165 8.00 23.69 -1.90
C ASP A 165 8.86 24.75 -1.19
N LEU A 166 10.03 25.03 -1.76
CA LEU A 166 10.97 26.03 -1.22
C LEU A 166 10.55 27.48 -1.54
N ASN A 167 9.47 27.70 -2.31
CA ASN A 167 9.05 29.03 -2.74
C ASN A 167 8.05 29.71 -1.80
N ASP A 168 7.50 28.98 -0.83
CA ASP A 168 6.50 29.53 0.10
C ASP A 168 7.11 29.95 1.46
N ARG A 169 6.51 30.97 2.08
CA ARG A 169 6.88 31.45 3.42
C ARG A 169 6.54 30.42 4.51
N TYR A 170 5.67 29.47 4.21
CA TYR A 170 5.35 28.31 5.01
C TYR A 170 5.88 27.06 4.31
N VAL A 171 6.54 26.18 5.05
CA VAL A 171 7.00 24.89 4.50
C VAL A 171 5.80 23.95 4.45
N ASP A 172 4.93 24.13 3.46
CA ASP A 172 3.86 23.19 3.14
C ASP A 172 4.41 22.09 2.23
N ALA A 173 4.11 20.85 2.60
CA ALA A 173 4.48 19.70 1.79
C ALA A 173 3.45 19.51 0.67
N THR A 174 3.92 19.48 -0.58
CA THR A 174 3.13 19.00 -1.71
C THR A 174 3.11 17.48 -1.73
N HIS A 175 2.07 16.92 -2.33
CA HIS A 175 1.88 15.48 -2.45
C HIS A 175 1.53 15.17 -3.91
N ASN A 176 2.26 14.23 -4.51
CA ASN A 176 2.08 13.76 -5.89
C ASN A 176 1.58 12.32 -5.91
N HIS A 177 0.82 11.93 -4.88
CA HIS A 177 0.38 10.56 -4.70
C HIS A 177 -0.65 10.20 -5.77
N ILE A 178 -0.59 8.96 -6.23
CA ILE A 178 -1.51 8.43 -7.25
C ILE A 178 -2.89 8.19 -6.62
N TYR A 179 -2.93 7.76 -5.36
CA TYR A 179 -4.17 7.52 -4.64
C TYR A 179 -4.06 7.81 -3.14
N GLU A 180 -5.19 8.10 -2.50
CA GLU A 180 -5.21 8.42 -1.07
C GLU A 180 -4.80 7.22 -0.21
N GLY A 181 -3.86 7.48 0.71
CA GLY A 181 -3.29 6.43 1.55
C GLY A 181 -2.26 5.54 0.84
N GLU A 182 -1.76 5.96 -0.33
CA GLU A 182 -0.58 5.37 -0.98
C GLU A 182 0.57 5.23 0.01
N ARG A 183 1.30 4.13 -0.13
CA ARG A 183 2.53 3.88 0.62
C ARG A 183 3.61 3.44 -0.35
N MET A 184 4.75 4.08 -0.24
CA MET A 184 5.92 3.84 -1.07
C MET A 184 7.16 3.72 -0.20
N THR A 185 8.19 3.12 -0.78
CA THR A 185 9.54 3.08 -0.25
C THR A 185 10.12 4.49 -0.21
N TYR A 186 11.18 4.65 0.59
CA TYR A 186 11.83 5.96 0.69
C TYR A 186 12.42 6.41 -0.65
N GLN A 187 12.98 5.48 -1.43
CA GLN A 187 13.57 5.81 -2.73
C GLN A 187 12.51 6.34 -3.70
N THR A 188 11.37 5.66 -3.82
CA THR A 188 10.25 6.11 -4.67
C THR A 188 9.75 7.49 -4.26
N ALA A 189 9.69 7.79 -2.95
CA ALA A 189 9.33 9.12 -2.48
C ALA A 189 10.34 10.21 -2.88
N VAL A 190 11.65 9.91 -2.76
CA VAL A 190 12.73 10.83 -3.18
C VAL A 190 12.67 11.07 -4.68
N ASP A 191 12.52 10.01 -5.48
CA ASP A 191 12.47 10.10 -6.93
C ASP A 191 11.27 10.92 -7.40
N ARG A 192 10.12 10.76 -6.74
CA ARG A 192 8.91 11.53 -7.06
C ARG A 192 9.05 13.02 -6.72
N CYS A 193 9.70 13.35 -5.61
CA CYS A 193 9.97 14.74 -5.25
C CYS A 193 11.10 15.39 -6.04
N ALA A 194 11.91 14.63 -6.77
CA ALA A 194 12.98 15.18 -7.60
C ALA A 194 12.48 15.74 -8.94
N VAL A 195 11.21 15.46 -9.30
CA VAL A 195 10.56 15.89 -10.54
C VAL A 195 9.66 17.12 -10.33
N ASP A 196 9.41 17.51 -9.07
CA ASP A 196 8.76 18.77 -8.66
C ASP A 196 9.72 19.96 -8.71
#